data_AF-A0A962M5Q6-F1
#
_entry.id   AF-A0A962M5Q6-F1
#
_cell.length_a   1.000
_cell.length_b   1.000
_cell.length_c   1.000
_cell.angle_alpha   90.00
_cell.angle_beta   90.00
_cell.angle_gamma   90.00
#
_symmetry.space_group_name_H-M   'P 1'
#
loop_
_entity.id
_entity.type
_entity.pdbx_description
1 polymer ?
#
loop_
_entity_poly.entity_id
_entity_poly.type
_entity_poly.pdbx_seq_one_letter_code
_entity_poly.pdbx_strand_id
1 'polypeptide(L)'
;PKPAYLFALVAGDLRFIEDSFRTCGGRAVCLRIYVEEKDLGKCDHAMRSLKHAMRWDEDVYGREYDLEIFNIVAVDDFNMGAMENKSLNIFNSSCVLCSPQTTTDRGFQTVESIVAHEYFHNWSGNRVTCRDWFQLSLKEGFTVFRDAAFAADMGSPTVKRVEDVSLLRTAQFAEDAGPMAHPVRPEAVIEINNFYTLTVYEKGAEVVRMIHTLLG
;
A
#
# COMPACT_ATOMS: atom_id res chain seq x y z
N PRO A 1 12.75 -12.75 11.24
CA PRO A 1 12.39 -11.89 12.40
C PRO A 1 11.49 -10.75 11.93
N LYS A 2 10.53 -10.29 12.74
CA LYS A 2 9.66 -9.13 12.43
C LYS A 2 9.25 -8.41 13.71
N PRO A 3 9.06 -7.07 13.70
CA PRO A 3 8.49 -6.33 14.83
C PRO A 3 7.02 -6.72 15.07
N ALA A 4 6.54 -6.49 16.29
CA ALA A 4 5.20 -6.91 16.71
C ALA A 4 4.06 -6.23 15.95
N TYR A 5 4.25 -5.02 15.42
CA TYR A 5 3.19 -4.32 14.66
C TYR A 5 2.83 -5.04 13.34
N LEU A 6 3.71 -5.92 12.83
CA LEU A 6 3.46 -6.75 11.65
C LEU A 6 2.86 -8.12 12.00
N PHE A 7 2.52 -8.36 13.27
CA PHE A 7 1.74 -9.53 13.65
C PHE A 7 0.32 -9.42 13.11
N ALA A 8 -0.23 -10.53 12.64
CA ALA A 8 -1.63 -10.65 12.26
C ALA A 8 -2.17 -12.03 12.62
N LEU A 9 -3.45 -12.07 12.93
CA LEU A 9 -4.23 -13.29 13.12
C LEU A 9 -5.64 -13.00 12.60
N VAL A 10 -6.15 -13.92 11.78
CA VAL A 10 -7.52 -13.89 11.27
C VAL A 10 -8.14 -15.25 11.54
N ALA A 11 -9.37 -15.25 12.09
CA ALA A 11 -10.17 -16.44 12.31
C ALA A 11 -11.63 -16.11 12.02
N GLY A 12 -12.28 -16.89 11.18
CA GLY A 12 -13.66 -16.68 10.76
C GLY A 12 -14.07 -17.68 9.68
N ASP A 13 -15.36 -17.70 9.34
CA ASP A 13 -15.85 -18.47 8.19
C ASP A 13 -15.66 -17.66 6.90
N LEU A 14 -14.49 -17.82 6.29
CA LEU A 14 -14.09 -17.10 5.08
C LEU A 14 -14.02 -18.05 3.89
N ARG A 15 -14.41 -17.54 2.72
CA ARG A 15 -14.12 -18.14 1.43
C ARG A 15 -12.88 -17.46 0.86
N PHE A 16 -12.25 -18.06 -0.15
CA PHE A 16 -11.14 -17.42 -0.84
C PHE A 16 -11.16 -17.73 -2.33
N ILE A 17 -10.63 -16.79 -3.11
CA ILE A 17 -10.12 -17.08 -4.45
C ILE A 17 -8.62 -17.37 -4.34
N GLU A 18 -8.13 -18.25 -5.20
CA GLU A 18 -6.71 -18.63 -5.26
C GLU A 18 -6.17 -18.43 -6.67
N ASP A 19 -4.93 -17.95 -6.74
CA ASP A 19 -4.14 -17.91 -7.97
C ASP A 19 -2.67 -18.15 -7.62
N SER A 20 -1.79 -18.02 -8.61
CA SER A 20 -0.35 -18.16 -8.43
C SER A 20 0.42 -17.07 -9.15
N PHE A 21 1.62 -16.80 -8.63
CA PHE A 21 2.61 -15.96 -9.30
C PHE A 21 3.95 -16.70 -9.32
N ARG A 22 4.64 -16.65 -10.47
CA ARG A 22 6.00 -17.17 -10.59
C ARG A 22 6.99 -16.00 -10.61
N THR A 23 7.86 -15.97 -9.62
CA THR A 23 8.87 -14.93 -9.48
C THR A 23 9.95 -15.02 -10.55
N CYS A 24 10.73 -13.96 -10.70
CA CYS A 24 11.91 -13.92 -11.58
C CYS A 24 12.97 -14.98 -11.20
N GLY A 25 13.09 -15.32 -9.90
CA GLY A 25 13.92 -16.43 -9.40
C GLY A 25 13.30 -17.82 -9.59
N GLY A 26 12.07 -17.91 -10.10
CA GLY A 26 11.36 -19.16 -10.40
C GLY A 26 10.59 -19.77 -9.23
N ARG A 27 10.47 -19.06 -8.09
CA ARG A 27 9.61 -19.46 -6.97
C ARG A 27 8.15 -19.39 -7.39
N ALA A 28 7.38 -20.42 -7.07
CA ALA A 28 5.92 -20.37 -7.16
C ALA A 28 5.36 -19.81 -5.84
N VAL A 29 4.57 -18.75 -5.94
CA VAL A 29 3.89 -18.10 -4.81
C VAL A 29 2.40 -18.35 -4.95
N CYS A 30 1.78 -18.95 -3.94
CA CYS A 30 0.34 -19.09 -3.84
C CYS A 30 -0.27 -17.75 -3.39
N LEU A 31 -1.26 -17.25 -4.12
CA LEU A 31 -1.94 -16.00 -3.81
C LEU A 31 -3.36 -16.31 -3.38
N ARG A 32 -3.80 -15.78 -2.23
CA ARG A 32 -5.17 -15.96 -1.75
C ARG A 32 -5.78 -14.65 -1.30
N ILE A 33 -7.02 -14.42 -1.70
CA ILE A 33 -7.83 -13.30 -1.21
C ILE A 33 -9.03 -13.90 -0.47
N TYR A 34 -9.06 -13.72 0.84
CA TYR A 34 -10.09 -14.20 1.74
C TYR A 34 -11.17 -13.13 1.95
N VAL A 35 -12.43 -13.55 1.87
CA VAL A 35 -13.61 -12.70 1.98
C VAL A 35 -14.78 -13.47 2.60
N GLU A 36 -15.81 -12.75 3.04
CA GLU A 36 -17.11 -13.37 3.30
C GLU A 36 -17.74 -13.91 2.01
N GLU A 37 -18.57 -14.95 2.11
CA GLU A 37 -19.17 -15.63 0.95
C GLU A 37 -19.93 -14.69 0.01
N LYS A 38 -20.55 -13.63 0.56
CA LYS A 38 -21.30 -12.60 -0.19
C LYS A 38 -20.42 -11.82 -1.19
N ASP A 39 -19.10 -11.82 -1.01
CA ASP A 39 -18.16 -10.95 -1.73
C ASP A 39 -17.19 -11.71 -2.65
N LEU A 40 -17.31 -13.04 -2.77
CA LEU A 40 -16.39 -13.88 -3.55
C LEU A 40 -16.22 -13.41 -5.00
N GLY A 41 -17.29 -12.92 -5.62
CA GLY A 41 -17.30 -12.42 -7.01
C GLY A 41 -16.69 -11.04 -7.22
N LYS A 42 -16.10 -10.41 -6.20
CA LYS A 42 -15.57 -9.03 -6.26
C LYS A 42 -14.04 -8.94 -6.14
N CYS A 43 -13.34 -10.07 -6.13
CA CYS A 43 -11.90 -10.14 -5.80
C CYS A 43 -10.97 -10.11 -7.03
N ASP A 44 -11.50 -10.32 -8.24
CA ASP A 44 -10.68 -10.51 -9.45
C ASP A 44 -9.76 -9.33 -9.75
N HIS A 45 -10.22 -8.10 -9.49
CA HIS A 45 -9.41 -6.91 -9.70
C HIS A 45 -8.23 -6.87 -8.74
N ALA A 46 -8.46 -7.06 -7.43
CA ALA A 46 -7.39 -7.11 -6.44
C ALA A 46 -6.36 -8.21 -6.73
N MET A 47 -6.79 -9.39 -7.21
CA MET A 47 -5.88 -10.47 -7.60
C MET A 47 -4.99 -10.07 -8.79
N ARG A 48 -5.54 -9.37 -9.79
CA ARG A 48 -4.75 -8.84 -10.91
C ARG A 48 -3.78 -7.75 -10.43
N SER A 49 -4.26 -6.80 -9.63
CA SER A 49 -3.43 -5.72 -9.07
C SER A 49 -2.26 -6.25 -8.26
N LEU A 50 -2.47 -7.29 -7.44
CA LEU A 50 -1.41 -7.96 -6.69
C LEU A 50 -0.35 -8.53 -7.63
N LYS A 51 -0.75 -9.26 -8.68
CA LYS A 51 0.21 -9.81 -9.66
C LYS A 51 0.94 -8.72 -10.46
N HIS A 52 0.27 -7.63 -10.79
CA HIS A 52 0.89 -6.46 -11.42
C HIS A 52 1.94 -5.82 -10.50
N ALA A 53 1.61 -5.61 -9.22
CA ALA A 53 2.54 -5.08 -8.24
C ALA A 53 3.76 -5.99 -8.04
N MET A 54 3.54 -7.31 -7.95
CA MET A 54 4.62 -8.30 -7.87
C MET A 54 5.56 -8.24 -9.07
N ARG A 55 5.01 -8.19 -10.29
CA ARG A 55 5.80 -8.09 -11.53
C ARG A 55 6.55 -6.77 -11.60
N TRP A 56 5.88 -5.66 -11.30
CA TRP A 56 6.46 -4.33 -11.39
C TRP A 56 7.61 -4.13 -10.39
N ASP A 57 7.50 -4.64 -9.16
CA ASP A 57 8.59 -4.52 -8.17
C ASP A 57 9.82 -5.35 -8.58
N GLU A 58 9.63 -6.48 -9.27
CA GLU A 58 10.72 -7.24 -9.90
C GLU A 58 11.37 -6.43 -11.03
N ASP A 59 10.57 -5.86 -11.93
CA ASP A 59 11.08 -5.20 -13.14
C ASP A 59 11.73 -3.84 -12.83
N VAL A 60 11.17 -3.06 -11.90
CA VAL A 60 11.60 -1.68 -11.61
C VAL A 60 12.61 -1.59 -10.47
N TYR A 61 12.44 -2.38 -9.41
CA TYR A 61 13.32 -2.35 -8.22
C TYR A 61 14.13 -3.64 -8.02
N GLY A 62 13.94 -4.68 -8.84
CA GLY A 62 14.60 -5.98 -8.65
C GLY A 62 14.20 -6.64 -7.33
N ARG A 63 12.98 -6.42 -6.87
CA ARG A 63 12.47 -6.91 -5.57
C ARG A 63 11.59 -8.13 -5.76
N GLU A 64 12.18 -9.30 -5.50
CA GLU A 64 11.45 -10.57 -5.50
C GLU A 64 10.71 -10.80 -4.17
N TYR A 65 9.54 -11.46 -4.21
CA TYR A 65 8.85 -11.92 -3.00
C TYR A 65 9.58 -13.10 -2.33
N ASP A 66 9.60 -13.13 -0.99
CA ASP A 66 10.48 -14.00 -0.22
C ASP A 66 9.80 -15.18 0.50
N LEU A 67 8.48 -15.36 0.32
CA LEU A 67 7.69 -16.46 0.92
C LEU A 67 6.92 -17.25 -0.15
N GLU A 68 6.30 -18.36 0.27
CA GLU A 68 5.57 -19.29 -0.61
C GLU A 68 4.09 -18.97 -0.77
N ILE A 69 3.53 -18.14 0.12
CA ILE A 69 2.12 -17.74 0.11
C ILE A 69 2.01 -16.24 0.39
N PHE A 70 1.07 -15.57 -0.26
CA PHE A 70 0.67 -14.20 0.02
C PHE A 70 -0.85 -14.16 0.21
N ASN A 71 -1.30 -13.78 1.40
CA ASN A 71 -2.71 -13.70 1.72
C ASN A 71 -3.14 -12.24 1.85
N ILE A 72 -4.33 -11.94 1.33
CA ILE A 72 -5.10 -10.72 1.59
C ILE A 72 -6.40 -11.15 2.27
N VAL A 73 -6.83 -10.44 3.31
CA VAL A 73 -8.12 -10.64 3.96
C VAL A 73 -8.90 -9.33 3.89
N ALA A 74 -10.11 -9.37 3.33
CA ALA A 74 -11.04 -8.24 3.37
C ALA A 74 -11.88 -8.26 4.65
N VAL A 75 -12.00 -7.11 5.32
CA VAL A 75 -12.86 -6.93 6.50
C VAL A 75 -13.68 -5.64 6.38
N ASP A 76 -14.94 -5.68 6.83
CA ASP A 76 -15.86 -4.53 6.74
C ASP A 76 -15.54 -3.43 7.78
N ASP A 77 -15.10 -3.82 8.99
CA ASP A 77 -14.76 -2.92 10.08
C ASP A 77 -13.24 -2.71 10.21
N PHE A 78 -12.71 -1.65 9.58
CA PHE A 78 -11.29 -1.31 9.63
C PHE A 78 -11.08 0.22 9.65
N ASN A 79 -10.29 0.71 10.62
CA ASN A 79 -10.04 2.15 10.80
C ASN A 79 -9.18 2.75 9.67
N MET A 80 -8.24 1.96 9.13
CA MET A 80 -7.34 2.37 8.06
C MET A 80 -7.83 1.82 6.71
N GLY A 81 -7.12 2.12 5.62
CA GLY A 81 -7.40 1.51 4.31
C GLY A 81 -6.98 0.05 4.25
N ALA A 82 -5.74 -0.23 4.61
CA ALA A 82 -5.18 -1.58 4.69
C ALA A 82 -3.98 -1.61 5.66
N MET A 83 -3.39 -2.80 5.86
CA MET A 83 -2.25 -3.02 6.73
C MET A 83 -1.33 -4.11 6.16
N GLU A 84 -0.03 -3.86 6.19
CA GLU A 84 1.01 -4.62 5.48
C GLU A 84 1.50 -5.88 6.22
N ASN A 85 0.70 -6.47 7.12
CA ASN A 85 1.16 -7.54 7.99
C ASN A 85 1.79 -8.67 7.16
N LYS A 86 3.05 -9.00 7.44
CA LYS A 86 3.89 -9.84 6.57
C LYS A 86 3.17 -11.15 6.19
N SER A 87 2.85 -11.30 4.90
CA SER A 87 2.18 -12.46 4.27
C SER A 87 0.68 -12.60 4.53
N LEU A 88 0.08 -11.72 5.33
CA LEU A 88 -1.35 -11.75 5.69
C LEU A 88 -1.87 -10.32 5.80
N ASN A 89 -1.91 -9.63 4.67
CA ASN A 89 -2.36 -8.24 4.66
C ASN A 89 -3.87 -8.18 4.95
N ILE A 90 -4.30 -7.20 5.73
CA ILE A 90 -5.70 -7.00 6.10
C ILE A 90 -6.17 -5.69 5.46
N PHE A 91 -7.24 -5.76 4.69
CA PHE A 91 -7.78 -4.65 3.92
C PHE A 91 -9.19 -4.31 4.40
N ASN A 92 -9.51 -3.03 4.45
CA ASN A 92 -10.90 -2.60 4.42
C ASN A 92 -11.55 -3.11 3.13
N SER A 93 -12.76 -3.66 3.20
CA SER A 93 -13.51 -4.16 2.04
C SER A 93 -13.60 -3.15 0.90
N SER A 94 -13.72 -1.85 1.21
CA SER A 94 -13.75 -0.77 0.21
C SER A 94 -12.42 -0.58 -0.55
N CYS A 95 -11.31 -1.09 -0.01
CA CYS A 95 -9.96 -0.99 -0.59
C CYS A 95 -9.53 -2.26 -1.35
N VAL A 96 -10.40 -3.27 -1.46
CA VAL A 96 -10.08 -4.55 -2.12
C VAL A 96 -11.20 -5.09 -3.01
N LEU A 97 -12.47 -4.88 -2.64
CA LEU A 97 -13.61 -5.41 -3.38
C LEU A 97 -14.01 -4.47 -4.52
N CYS A 98 -14.10 -5.01 -5.74
CA CYS A 98 -14.50 -4.26 -6.92
C CYS A 98 -15.53 -5.02 -7.76
N SER A 99 -16.51 -4.30 -8.30
CA SER A 99 -17.45 -4.82 -9.30
C SER A 99 -17.82 -3.72 -10.29
N PRO A 100 -17.88 -4.01 -11.61
CA PRO A 100 -18.30 -3.01 -12.61
C PRO A 100 -19.69 -2.44 -12.37
N GLN A 101 -20.53 -3.13 -11.60
CA GLN A 101 -21.89 -2.69 -11.26
C GLN A 101 -21.91 -1.66 -10.10
N THR A 102 -20.88 -1.63 -9.27
CA THR A 102 -20.87 -0.83 -8.01
C THR A 102 -19.65 0.06 -7.85
N THR A 103 -18.60 -0.14 -8.63
CA THR A 103 -17.30 0.52 -8.45
C THR A 103 -17.02 1.44 -9.65
N THR A 104 -16.69 2.69 -9.35
CA THR A 104 -16.27 3.68 -10.36
C THR A 104 -14.85 3.40 -10.86
N ASP A 105 -14.46 3.93 -12.02
CA ASP A 105 -13.09 3.79 -12.54
C ASP A 105 -12.03 4.27 -11.54
N ARG A 106 -12.29 5.39 -10.87
CA ARG A 106 -11.44 5.88 -9.78
C ARG A 106 -11.33 4.87 -8.64
N GLY A 107 -12.43 4.20 -8.29
CA GLY A 107 -12.43 3.14 -7.29
C GLY A 107 -11.54 1.96 -7.70
N PHE A 108 -11.60 1.52 -8.96
CA PHE A 108 -10.71 0.49 -9.49
C PHE A 108 -9.24 0.90 -9.40
N GLN A 109 -8.91 2.14 -9.74
CA GLN A 109 -7.55 2.68 -9.64
C GLN A 109 -7.08 2.77 -8.18
N THR A 110 -7.94 3.22 -7.26
CA THR A 110 -7.64 3.26 -5.83
C THR A 110 -7.33 1.87 -5.28
N VAL A 111 -8.12 0.85 -5.62
CA VAL A 111 -7.84 -0.53 -5.21
C VAL A 111 -6.52 -1.04 -5.80
N GLU A 112 -6.23 -0.74 -7.07
CA GLU A 112 -4.93 -1.11 -7.68
C GLU A 112 -3.75 -0.47 -6.94
N SER A 113 -3.85 0.82 -6.61
CA SER A 113 -2.82 1.56 -5.89
C SER A 113 -2.62 1.04 -4.45
N ILE A 114 -3.69 0.81 -3.70
CA ILE A 114 -3.58 0.34 -2.30
C ILE A 114 -3.06 -1.10 -2.25
N VAL A 115 -3.54 -2.00 -3.13
CA VAL A 115 -3.00 -3.37 -3.20
C VAL A 115 -1.50 -3.36 -3.47
N ALA A 116 -1.04 -2.49 -4.37
CA ALA A 116 0.37 -2.32 -4.66
C ALA A 116 1.16 -1.72 -3.48
N HIS A 117 0.63 -0.68 -2.83
CA HIS A 117 1.22 -0.06 -1.64
C HIS A 117 1.53 -1.11 -0.56
N GLU A 118 0.53 -1.89 -0.18
CA GLU A 118 0.70 -2.91 0.86
C GLU A 118 1.64 -4.05 0.44
N TYR A 119 1.69 -4.37 -0.86
CA TYR A 119 2.67 -5.32 -1.38
C TYR A 119 4.09 -4.75 -1.31
N PHE A 120 4.29 -3.49 -1.70
CA PHE A 120 5.60 -2.84 -1.72
C PHE A 120 6.23 -2.69 -0.34
N HIS A 121 5.42 -2.52 0.70
CA HIS A 121 5.86 -2.59 2.09
C HIS A 121 6.58 -3.90 2.45
N ASN A 122 6.39 -4.98 1.69
CA ASN A 122 7.16 -6.21 1.87
C ASN A 122 8.67 -5.95 1.92
N TRP A 123 9.15 -4.99 1.13
CA TRP A 123 10.53 -4.54 1.14
C TRP A 123 10.71 -3.23 1.95
N SER A 124 9.95 -2.19 1.62
CA SER A 124 10.02 -0.85 2.22
C SER A 124 9.11 -0.72 3.46
N GLY A 125 9.34 -1.55 4.47
CA GLY A 125 8.59 -1.53 5.73
C GLY A 125 8.75 -2.81 6.54
N ASN A 126 8.75 -3.95 5.86
CA ASN A 126 8.80 -5.26 6.52
C ASN A 126 10.22 -5.83 6.58
N ARG A 127 10.89 -5.96 5.42
CA ARG A 127 12.28 -6.44 5.35
C ARG A 127 13.26 -5.44 5.97
N VAL A 128 13.06 -4.17 5.66
CA VAL A 128 13.72 -3.04 6.34
C VAL A 128 12.61 -2.25 7.04
N THR A 129 12.62 -2.32 8.37
CA THR A 129 11.61 -1.68 9.23
C THR A 129 12.16 -0.44 9.92
N CYS A 130 11.27 0.41 10.43
CA CYS A 130 11.60 1.56 11.26
C CYS A 130 12.26 1.14 12.58
N ARG A 131 13.31 1.87 12.99
CA ARG A 131 13.95 1.72 14.30
C ARG A 131 13.03 2.16 15.44
N ASP A 132 12.30 3.24 15.20
CA ASP A 132 11.33 3.86 16.09
C ASP A 132 10.26 4.56 15.24
N TRP A 133 9.13 4.91 15.85
CA TRP A 133 7.98 5.46 15.15
C TRP A 133 8.17 6.87 14.60
N PHE A 134 9.18 7.62 15.05
CA PHE A 134 9.51 8.91 14.44
C PHE A 134 10.00 8.73 13.00
N GLN A 135 10.51 7.53 12.65
CA GLN A 135 10.92 7.19 11.29
C GLN A 135 9.76 6.71 10.42
N LEU A 136 8.49 6.98 10.75
CA LEU A 136 7.35 6.45 10.00
C LEU A 136 7.44 6.77 8.49
N SER A 137 7.83 7.99 8.12
CA SER A 137 8.00 8.40 6.71
C SER A 137 9.12 7.65 5.97
N LEU A 138 10.04 6.96 6.67
CA LEU A 138 10.99 6.04 6.03
C LEU A 138 10.28 4.94 5.25
N LYS A 139 9.23 4.35 5.84
CA LYS A 139 8.43 3.32 5.19
C LYS A 139 7.28 3.92 4.40
N GLU A 140 6.59 4.91 4.95
CA GLU A 140 5.39 5.49 4.31
C GLU A 140 5.74 6.37 3.13
N GLY A 141 6.57 7.39 3.31
CA GLY A 141 6.94 8.28 2.21
C GLY A 141 7.59 7.53 1.06
N PHE A 142 8.44 6.53 1.35
CA PHE A 142 9.03 5.72 0.29
C PHE A 142 8.02 4.77 -0.39
N THR A 143 7.12 4.16 0.37
CA THR A 143 6.12 3.24 -0.21
C THR A 143 5.05 4.02 -1.01
N VAL A 144 4.61 5.19 -0.54
CA VAL A 144 3.75 6.10 -1.32
C VAL A 144 4.43 6.53 -2.61
N PHE A 145 5.72 6.86 -2.57
CA PHE A 145 6.46 7.15 -3.81
C PHE A 145 6.46 5.94 -4.79
N ARG A 146 6.60 4.72 -4.27
CA ARG A 146 6.58 3.48 -5.06
C ARG A 146 5.20 3.21 -5.66
N ASP A 147 4.13 3.33 -4.89
CA ASP A 147 2.76 3.17 -5.43
C ASP A 147 2.41 4.24 -6.45
N ALA A 148 2.91 5.47 -6.28
CA ALA A 148 2.65 6.54 -7.22
C ALA A 148 3.36 6.30 -8.56
N ALA A 149 4.59 5.77 -8.53
CA ALA A 149 5.30 5.35 -9.74
C ALA A 149 4.61 4.16 -10.41
N PHE A 150 4.18 3.16 -9.64
CA PHE A 150 3.43 2.03 -10.15
C PHE A 150 2.11 2.46 -10.83
N ALA A 151 1.31 3.29 -10.17
CA ALA A 151 0.05 3.78 -10.73
C ALA A 151 0.26 4.63 -12.00
N ALA A 152 1.37 5.39 -12.06
CA ALA A 152 1.76 6.11 -13.26
C ALA A 152 2.06 5.16 -14.42
N ASP A 153 2.80 4.07 -14.18
CA ASP A 153 3.18 3.09 -15.20
C ASP A 153 2.02 2.21 -15.65
N MET A 154 1.09 1.87 -14.75
CA MET A 154 -0.12 1.10 -15.10
C MET A 154 -1.15 1.95 -15.86
N GLY A 155 -1.15 3.26 -15.62
CA GLY A 155 -2.15 4.18 -16.15
C GLY A 155 -1.54 5.36 -16.90
N SER A 156 -1.79 6.56 -16.39
CA SER A 156 -1.30 7.80 -17.00
C SER A 156 -0.39 8.54 -16.03
N PRO A 157 0.92 8.69 -16.34
CA PRO A 157 1.84 9.43 -15.50
C PRO A 157 1.40 10.88 -15.24
N THR A 158 0.84 11.51 -16.27
CA THR A 158 0.34 12.90 -16.18
C THR A 158 -0.85 12.99 -15.24
N VAL A 159 -1.84 12.11 -15.37
CA VAL A 159 -3.05 12.14 -14.52
C VAL A 159 -2.67 11.88 -13.07
N LYS A 160 -1.91 10.80 -12.80
CA LYS A 160 -1.46 10.48 -11.45
C LYS A 160 -0.68 11.63 -10.83
N ARG A 161 0.21 12.27 -11.59
CA ARG A 161 0.96 13.43 -11.08
C ARG A 161 0.06 14.62 -10.75
N VAL A 162 -0.94 14.91 -11.58
CA VAL A 162 -1.91 15.99 -11.33
C VAL A 162 -2.73 15.71 -10.08
N GLU A 163 -3.18 14.48 -9.88
CA GLU A 163 -3.93 14.05 -8.69
C GLU A 163 -3.11 14.23 -7.41
N ASP A 164 -1.86 13.74 -7.40
CA ASP A 164 -0.96 13.84 -6.23
C ASP A 164 -0.66 15.30 -5.88
N VAL A 165 -0.35 16.14 -6.87
CA VAL A 165 -0.12 17.57 -6.65
C VAL A 165 -1.38 18.26 -6.14
N SER A 166 -2.55 17.87 -6.63
CA SER A 166 -3.82 18.44 -6.19
C SER A 166 -4.10 18.10 -4.73
N LEU A 167 -3.90 16.84 -4.32
CA LEU A 167 -4.03 16.42 -2.92
C LEU A 167 -3.06 17.17 -2.01
N LEU A 168 -1.79 17.27 -2.41
CA LEU A 168 -0.76 17.98 -1.66
C LEU A 168 -1.13 19.45 -1.45
N ARG A 169 -1.50 20.16 -2.52
CA ARG A 169 -1.79 21.61 -2.46
C ARG A 169 -3.10 21.94 -1.73
N THR A 170 -4.05 21.02 -1.72
CA THR A 170 -5.37 21.27 -1.12
C THR A 170 -5.43 20.85 0.35
N ALA A 171 -4.92 19.66 0.67
CA ALA A 171 -5.05 19.08 2.01
C ALA A 171 -3.73 19.12 2.78
N GLN A 172 -2.62 18.66 2.20
CA GLN A 172 -1.34 18.62 2.92
C GLN A 172 -0.83 20.03 3.26
N PHE A 173 -0.96 21.00 2.35
CA PHE A 173 -0.57 22.39 2.61
C PHE A 173 -1.41 23.02 3.73
N ALA A 174 -2.67 22.63 3.88
CA ALA A 174 -3.52 23.10 4.97
C ALA A 174 -3.07 22.49 6.31
N GLU A 175 -2.70 21.21 6.33
CA GLU A 175 -2.11 20.55 7.50
C GLU A 175 -0.80 21.22 7.94
N ASP A 176 0.09 21.49 6.98
CA ASP A 176 1.42 22.10 7.19
C ASP A 176 1.38 23.59 7.59
N ALA A 177 0.23 24.24 7.40
CA ALA A 177 -0.03 25.61 7.86
C ALA A 177 -0.89 25.64 9.14
N GLY A 178 -1.31 24.49 9.65
CA GLY A 178 -2.22 24.36 10.78
C GLY A 178 -1.52 24.08 12.12
N PRO A 179 -2.28 23.94 13.22
CA PRO A 179 -1.73 23.63 14.55
C PRO A 179 -1.08 22.25 14.65
N MET A 180 -1.38 21.35 13.70
CA MET A 180 -0.79 20.02 13.58
C MET A 180 0.42 19.99 12.63
N ALA A 181 0.94 21.13 12.18
CA ALA A 181 2.12 21.15 11.32
C ALA A 181 3.31 20.46 12.01
N HIS A 182 3.95 19.54 11.31
CA HIS A 182 5.11 18.80 11.78
C HIS A 182 6.01 18.40 10.60
N PRO A 183 7.33 18.19 10.81
CA PRO A 183 8.18 17.64 9.75
C PRO A 183 7.76 16.22 9.36
N VAL A 184 8.19 15.75 8.17
CA VAL A 184 7.96 14.36 7.71
C VAL A 184 8.55 13.31 8.65
N ARG A 185 9.54 13.71 9.46
CA ARG A 185 10.06 12.96 10.60
C ARG A 185 9.79 13.75 11.87
N PRO A 186 8.65 13.52 12.58
CA PRO A 186 8.25 14.29 13.76
C PRO A 186 9.35 14.36 14.82
N GLU A 187 9.38 15.46 15.58
CA GLU A 187 10.36 15.64 16.69
C GLU A 187 9.76 15.28 18.06
N ALA A 188 8.44 15.36 18.20
CA ALA A 188 7.70 15.04 19.42
C ALA A 188 6.36 14.40 19.07
N VAL A 189 5.99 13.36 19.81
CA VAL A 189 4.76 12.58 19.62
C VAL A 189 4.18 12.25 20.99
N ILE A 190 2.88 12.49 21.17
CA ILE A 190 2.12 12.03 22.35
C ILE A 190 1.39 10.72 22.02
N GLU A 191 0.61 10.73 20.93
CA GLU A 191 -0.12 9.58 20.40
C GLU A 191 0.31 9.35 18.95
N ILE A 192 0.92 8.19 18.66
CA ILE A 192 1.52 7.93 17.35
C ILE A 192 0.49 7.76 16.25
N ASN A 193 -0.71 7.27 16.57
CA ASN A 193 -1.76 7.09 15.59
C ASN A 193 -2.21 8.42 14.96
N ASN A 194 -1.97 9.56 15.64
CA ASN A 194 -2.25 10.89 15.09
C ASN A 194 -1.22 11.37 14.05
N PHE A 195 -0.13 10.63 13.82
CA PHE A 195 0.95 10.98 12.87
C PHE A 195 0.92 10.14 11.60
N TYR A 196 -0.16 9.38 11.38
CA TYR A 196 -0.51 8.80 10.10
C TYR A 196 -1.17 9.87 9.21
N THR A 197 -0.36 10.86 8.79
CA THR A 197 -0.83 12.13 8.21
C THR A 197 -0.37 12.36 6.78
N LEU A 198 -0.97 13.33 6.10
CA LEU A 198 -0.57 13.70 4.73
C LEU A 198 0.87 14.19 4.68
N THR A 199 1.38 14.79 5.76
CA THR A 199 2.79 15.20 5.82
C THR A 199 3.74 14.00 5.88
N VAL A 200 3.43 12.95 6.64
CA VAL A 200 4.29 11.75 6.71
C VAL A 200 4.24 10.95 5.41
N TYR A 201 3.06 10.84 4.81
CA TYR A 201 2.79 10.06 3.60
C TYR A 201 3.11 10.85 2.33
N GLU A 202 2.25 11.79 1.95
CA GLU A 202 2.29 12.50 0.66
C GLU A 202 3.49 13.44 0.54
N LYS A 203 3.73 14.30 1.53
CA LYS A 203 4.92 15.15 1.52
C LYS A 203 6.20 14.33 1.69
N GLY A 204 6.15 13.23 2.44
CA GLY A 204 7.22 12.24 2.52
C GLY A 204 7.59 11.68 1.14
N ALA A 205 6.60 11.29 0.35
CA ALA A 205 6.80 10.81 -1.02
C ALA A 205 7.39 11.87 -1.95
N GLU A 206 6.99 13.13 -1.81
CA GLU A 206 7.57 14.22 -2.59
C GLU A 206 9.04 14.49 -2.19
N VAL A 207 9.42 14.30 -0.93
CA VAL A 207 10.84 14.33 -0.52
C VAL A 207 11.63 13.20 -1.18
N VAL A 208 11.08 11.99 -1.25
CA VAL A 208 11.70 10.88 -1.99
C VAL A 208 11.80 11.20 -3.49
N ARG A 209 10.75 11.79 -4.08
CA ARG A 209 10.74 12.23 -5.49
C ARG A 209 11.80 13.28 -5.78
N MET A 210 12.08 14.19 -4.84
CA MET A 210 13.21 15.13 -4.98
C MET A 210 14.54 14.39 -5.03
N ILE A 211 14.73 13.37 -4.19
CA ILE A 211 15.95 12.54 -4.21
C ILE A 211 16.10 11.86 -5.58
N HIS A 212 15.04 11.22 -6.08
CA HIS A 212 15.03 10.63 -7.42
C HIS A 212 15.36 11.67 -8.50
N THR A 213 14.78 12.87 -8.43
CA THR A 213 15.04 13.95 -9.41
C THR A 213 16.50 14.39 -9.42
N LEU A 214 17.13 14.45 -8.24
CA LEU A 214 18.52 14.87 -8.08
C LEU A 214 19.52 13.78 -8.52
N LEU A 215 19.17 12.51 -8.37
CA LEU A 215 20.08 11.39 -8.59
C LEU A 215 19.91 10.69 -9.96
N GLY A 216 18.77 10.86 -10.61
CA GLY A 216 18.43 10.14 -11.85
C GLY A 216 17.67 8.87 -11.55
#